data_AF-A0A7I0JR85-F1
#
_entry.id   AF-A0A7I0JR85-F1
#
_cell.length_a   1.000
_cell.length_b   1.000
_cell.length_c   1.000
_cell.angle_alpha   90.00
_cell.angle_beta   90.00
_cell.angle_gamma   90.00
#
_symmetry.space_group_name_H-M   'P 1'
#
loop_
_entity.id
_entity.type
_entity.pdbx_description
1 polymer ?
#
loop_
_entity_poly.entity_id
_entity_poly.type
_entity_poly.pdbx_seq_one_letter_code
_entity_poly.pdbx_strand_id
1 'polypeptide(L)'
;MPKMPAPTDAIAGWRPIDAVAARFVGWAVDTEGSSRSSALIRIGLAMLFWSRWAGELLLYIDQSPAGLFLAVNFFMATALLFVGYHSRIAAVWAGSVGLAMYYYFGFQLGHEPWTHHHVYLLAIAALLIALTPCGRSYSLDRYLAVMRAERAGLPPPAERGNLWGLRLIVVQLSVLYFFAAFDKSSYAFLSGARIEQIFLWYYAGSDYPAGLAWIAIIVSVAVVALEYCLAFGLPFRRSRRYLILPGLAFHAIIYLTLPVYTFSATMALLYLAYFDADAVDKVIARLEGIGMARTAGEEIS
;
A
#
# COMPACT_ATOMS: atom_id res chain seq x y z
N MET A 1 13.49 44.62 57.08
CA MET A 1 13.78 43.41 56.27
C MET A 1 13.25 43.63 54.86
N PRO A 2 14.08 43.51 53.81
CA PRO A 2 13.63 43.70 52.43
C PRO A 2 12.76 42.53 51.99
N LYS A 3 11.63 42.83 51.34
CA LYS A 3 10.73 41.83 50.73
C LYS A 3 11.46 41.20 49.54
N MET A 4 11.80 39.91 49.65
CA MET A 4 12.24 39.14 48.48
C MET A 4 11.11 39.08 47.44
N PRO A 5 11.37 39.35 46.16
CA PRO A 5 10.40 39.09 45.11
C PRO A 5 10.19 37.58 44.95
N ALA A 6 8.93 37.19 44.77
CA ALA A 6 8.54 35.81 44.56
C ALA A 6 9.10 35.27 43.23
N PRO A 7 9.63 34.03 43.20
CA PRO A 7 10.08 33.40 41.97
C PRO A 7 8.86 32.81 41.23
N THR A 8 8.16 33.63 40.45
CA THR A 8 7.01 33.19 39.64
C THR A 8 7.10 33.61 38.18
N ASP A 9 8.27 33.49 37.54
CA ASP A 9 8.42 33.72 36.09
C ASP A 9 9.48 32.82 35.41
N ALA A 10 9.61 31.55 35.83
CA ALA A 10 10.58 30.62 35.25
C ALA A 10 10.01 29.25 34.86
N ILE A 11 8.74 29.19 34.42
CA ILE A 11 8.17 27.99 33.77
C ILE A 11 7.65 28.37 32.38
N ALA A 12 8.52 28.94 31.55
CA ALA A 12 8.30 29.12 30.11
C ALA A 12 9.11 28.10 29.28
N GLY A 13 9.34 26.89 29.82
CA GLY A 13 10.28 25.91 29.25
C GLY A 13 9.69 24.73 28.47
N TRP A 14 8.37 24.56 28.40
CA TRP A 14 7.73 23.34 27.88
C TRP A 14 7.05 23.49 26.50
N ARG A 15 7.14 24.65 25.86
CA ARG A 15 6.43 24.97 24.60
C ARG A 15 6.94 24.30 23.29
N PRO A 16 8.20 23.85 23.13
CA PRO A 16 8.64 23.36 21.82
C PRO A 16 8.09 21.96 21.48
N ILE A 17 7.87 21.10 22.48
CA ILE A 17 7.33 19.74 22.27
C ILE A 17 5.86 19.83 21.83
N ASP A 18 5.08 20.71 22.45
CA ASP A 18 3.67 20.93 22.09
C ASP A 18 3.51 21.47 20.67
N ALA A 19 4.39 22.39 20.25
CA ALA A 19 4.37 22.94 18.89
C ALA A 19 4.75 21.89 17.82
N VAL A 20 5.74 21.04 18.11
CA VAL A 20 6.13 19.94 17.21
C VAL A 20 5.04 18.88 17.15
N ALA A 21 4.46 18.51 18.29
CA ALA A 21 3.35 17.57 18.36
C ALA A 21 2.12 18.09 17.60
N ALA A 22 1.72 19.35 17.82
CA ALA A 22 0.61 19.98 17.11
C ALA A 22 0.87 20.04 15.59
N ARG A 23 2.09 20.38 15.16
CA ARG A 23 2.46 20.37 13.74
C ARG A 23 2.43 18.95 13.15
N PHE A 24 2.88 17.95 13.92
CA PHE A 24 2.82 16.55 13.50
C PHE A 24 1.38 16.06 13.39
N VAL A 25 0.52 16.36 14.37
CA VAL A 25 -0.90 16.01 14.35
C VAL A 25 -1.60 16.71 13.20
N GLY A 26 -1.40 18.02 13.02
CA GLY A 26 -1.98 18.77 11.90
C GLY A 26 -1.52 18.24 10.55
N TRP A 27 -0.24 17.88 10.43
CA TRP A 27 0.24 17.19 9.23
C TRP A 27 -0.41 15.81 9.09
N ALA A 28 -0.48 15.00 10.14
CA ALA A 28 -0.90 13.59 10.07
C ALA A 28 -2.41 13.43 9.85
N VAL A 29 -3.22 14.28 10.49
CA VAL A 29 -4.68 14.15 10.57
C VAL A 29 -5.40 15.22 9.76
N ASP A 30 -4.90 16.45 9.66
CA ASP A 30 -5.72 17.54 9.09
C ASP A 30 -5.48 17.79 7.60
N THR A 31 -4.47 17.15 7.00
CA THR A 31 -4.19 17.36 5.57
C THR A 31 -5.16 16.60 4.67
N GLU A 32 -5.77 17.32 3.75
CA GLU A 32 -6.58 16.75 2.68
C GLU A 32 -5.88 16.80 1.32
N GLY A 33 -6.17 15.81 0.47
CA GLY A 33 -5.70 15.74 -0.91
C GLY A 33 -6.70 15.03 -1.80
N SER A 34 -6.41 14.96 -3.11
CA SER A 34 -7.24 14.20 -4.06
C SER A 34 -7.46 12.75 -3.62
N SER A 35 -8.70 12.25 -3.77
CA SER A 35 -9.06 10.84 -3.52
C SER A 35 -8.74 9.90 -4.68
N ARG A 36 -8.22 10.40 -5.81
CA ARG A 36 -7.98 9.57 -7.00
C ARG A 36 -6.92 8.49 -6.76
N SER A 37 -5.85 8.78 -6.04
CA SER A 37 -4.81 7.80 -5.72
C SER A 37 -5.35 6.64 -4.87
N SER A 38 -6.15 6.93 -3.85
CA SER A 38 -6.77 5.90 -3.00
C SER A 38 -7.83 5.08 -3.75
N ALA A 39 -8.56 5.70 -4.69
CA ALA A 39 -9.46 4.98 -5.57
C ALA A 39 -8.72 4.01 -6.51
N LEU A 40 -7.58 4.41 -7.09
CA LEU A 40 -6.74 3.52 -7.91
C LEU A 40 -6.16 2.37 -7.08
N ILE A 41 -5.68 2.63 -5.87
CA ILE A 41 -5.22 1.58 -4.95
C ILE A 41 -6.37 0.61 -4.65
N ARG A 42 -7.58 1.10 -4.34
CA ARG A 42 -8.75 0.26 -4.09
C ARG A 42 -9.05 -0.69 -5.26
N ILE A 43 -9.11 -0.16 -6.47
CA ILE A 43 -9.37 -0.94 -7.69
C ILE A 43 -8.27 -1.99 -7.89
N GLY A 44 -7.01 -1.58 -7.79
CA GLY A 44 -5.87 -2.48 -7.93
C GLY A 44 -5.85 -3.57 -6.87
N LEU A 45 -6.20 -3.28 -5.62
CA LEU A 45 -6.29 -4.28 -4.55
C LEU A 45 -7.34 -5.34 -4.88
N ALA A 46 -8.54 -4.94 -5.31
CA ALA A 46 -9.57 -5.91 -5.70
C ALA A 46 -9.12 -6.81 -6.87
N MET A 47 -8.42 -6.25 -7.86
CA MET A 47 -7.83 -7.03 -8.95
C MET A 47 -6.75 -7.99 -8.45
N LEU A 48 -5.95 -7.59 -7.45
CA LEU A 48 -4.94 -8.45 -6.83
C LEU A 48 -5.55 -9.58 -5.99
N PHE A 49 -6.67 -9.34 -5.30
CA PHE A 49 -7.43 -10.42 -4.67
C PHE A 49 -7.86 -11.45 -5.71
N TRP A 50 -8.43 -11.00 -6.83
CA TRP A 50 -8.85 -11.91 -7.89
C TRP A 50 -7.68 -12.65 -8.54
N SER A 51 -6.59 -11.96 -8.87
CA SER A 51 -5.44 -12.60 -9.49
C SER A 51 -4.79 -13.64 -8.57
N ARG A 52 -4.85 -13.44 -7.24
CA ARG A 52 -4.32 -14.40 -6.28
C ARG A 52 -5.23 -15.59 -6.04
N TRP A 53 -6.54 -15.37 -5.85
CA TRP A 53 -7.41 -16.37 -5.25
C TRP A 53 -8.68 -16.71 -6.02
N ALA A 54 -9.06 -15.94 -7.05
CA ALA A 54 -10.33 -16.21 -7.73
C ALA A 54 -10.40 -17.64 -8.29
N GLY A 55 -9.29 -18.17 -8.82
CA GLY A 55 -9.22 -19.54 -9.32
C GLY A 55 -9.34 -20.62 -8.24
N GLU A 56 -8.78 -20.37 -7.04
CA GLU A 56 -8.82 -21.30 -5.91
C GLU A 56 -10.18 -21.27 -5.18
N LEU A 57 -10.92 -20.17 -5.29
CA LEU A 57 -12.19 -19.94 -4.62
C LEU A 57 -13.41 -20.04 -5.55
N LEU A 58 -13.26 -20.57 -6.76
CA LEU A 58 -14.42 -20.82 -7.63
C LEU A 58 -15.42 -21.73 -6.89
N LEU A 59 -16.71 -21.42 -7.02
CA LEU A 59 -17.79 -22.06 -6.23
C LEU A 59 -17.88 -23.59 -6.37
N TYR A 60 -17.25 -24.16 -7.41
CA TYR A 60 -17.24 -25.61 -7.64
C TYR A 60 -15.99 -26.31 -7.08
N ILE A 61 -14.96 -25.59 -6.63
CA ILE A 61 -13.70 -26.16 -6.14
C ILE A 61 -13.88 -26.81 -4.77
N ASP A 62 -14.54 -26.10 -3.85
CA ASP A 62 -14.89 -26.61 -2.53
C ASP A 62 -16.39 -26.42 -2.27
N GLN A 63 -17.15 -27.51 -2.36
CA GLN A 63 -18.60 -27.53 -2.14
C GLN A 63 -18.98 -27.73 -0.66
N SER A 64 -18.02 -27.77 0.25
CA SER A 64 -18.33 -27.76 1.68
C SER A 64 -19.06 -26.47 2.07
N PRO A 65 -19.91 -26.48 3.12
CA PRO A 65 -20.58 -25.26 3.57
C PRO A 65 -19.61 -24.11 3.91
N ALA A 66 -18.45 -24.44 4.47
CA ALA A 66 -17.42 -23.46 4.81
C ALA A 66 -16.73 -22.89 3.56
N GLY A 67 -16.38 -23.75 2.60
CA GLY A 67 -15.78 -23.34 1.32
C GLY A 67 -16.71 -22.46 0.51
N LEU A 68 -17.98 -22.85 0.36
CA LEU A 68 -19.00 -22.05 -0.32
C LEU A 68 -19.23 -20.71 0.38
N PHE A 69 -19.31 -20.70 1.71
CA PHE A 69 -19.44 -19.46 2.48
C PHE A 69 -18.24 -18.52 2.24
N LEU A 70 -17.01 -19.05 2.29
CA LEU A 70 -15.80 -18.28 2.03
C LEU A 70 -15.79 -17.72 0.60
N ALA A 71 -16.07 -18.55 -0.40
CA ALA A 71 -16.07 -18.17 -1.81
C ALA A 71 -17.10 -17.07 -2.11
N VAL A 72 -18.34 -17.21 -1.61
CA VAL A 72 -19.39 -16.19 -1.78
C VAL A 72 -18.99 -14.87 -1.12
N ASN A 73 -18.47 -14.92 0.11
CA ASN A 73 -18.00 -13.71 0.80
C ASN A 73 -16.84 -13.06 0.06
N PHE A 74 -15.88 -13.86 -0.43
CA PHE A 74 -14.74 -13.37 -1.20
C PHE A 74 -15.18 -12.62 -2.45
N PHE A 75 -15.99 -13.25 -3.32
CA PHE A 75 -16.41 -12.61 -4.57
C PHE A 75 -17.30 -11.40 -4.33
N MET A 76 -18.20 -11.46 -3.36
CA MET A 76 -19.05 -10.32 -3.01
C MET A 76 -18.24 -9.16 -2.45
N ALA A 77 -17.39 -9.39 -1.44
CA ALA A 77 -16.59 -8.34 -0.83
C ALA A 77 -15.65 -7.68 -1.84
N THR A 78 -14.98 -8.48 -2.68
CA THR A 78 -14.02 -7.98 -3.68
C THR A 78 -14.68 -7.31 -4.87
N ALA A 79 -15.87 -7.75 -5.31
CA ALA A 79 -16.65 -7.06 -6.34
C ALA A 79 -17.18 -5.70 -5.85
N LEU A 80 -17.70 -5.65 -4.61
CA LEU A 80 -18.10 -4.39 -3.98
C LEU A 80 -16.90 -3.46 -3.80
N LEU A 81 -15.74 -4.02 -3.43
CA LEU A 81 -14.49 -3.27 -3.34
C LEU A 81 -14.05 -2.74 -4.70
N PHE A 82 -14.17 -3.52 -5.78
CA PHE A 82 -13.77 -3.13 -7.14
C PHE A 82 -14.65 -2.02 -7.71
N VAL A 83 -15.97 -2.16 -7.57
CA VAL A 83 -16.95 -1.16 -8.06
C VAL A 83 -16.99 0.07 -7.15
N GLY A 84 -16.60 -0.07 -5.88
CA GLY A 84 -16.62 0.99 -4.89
C GLY A 84 -18.04 1.31 -4.42
N TYR A 85 -18.79 0.27 -4.05
CA TYR A 85 -20.09 0.41 -3.37
C TYR A 85 -19.89 0.15 -1.88
N HIS A 86 -20.30 1.11 -1.04
CA HIS A 86 -19.91 1.16 0.37
C HIS A 86 -18.41 0.91 0.56
N SER A 87 -17.58 1.63 -0.20
CA SER A 87 -16.17 1.35 -0.46
C SER A 87 -15.35 1.04 0.80
N ARG A 88 -15.59 1.77 1.90
CA ARG A 88 -14.89 1.54 3.18
C ARG A 88 -15.32 0.24 3.87
N ILE A 89 -16.62 -0.06 3.86
CA ILE A 89 -17.17 -1.30 4.42
C ILE A 89 -16.70 -2.48 3.57
N ALA A 90 -16.77 -2.37 2.24
CA ALA A 90 -16.27 -3.39 1.32
C ALA A 90 -14.76 -3.65 1.52
N ALA A 91 -13.98 -2.61 1.79
CA ALA A 91 -12.55 -2.73 2.10
C ALA A 91 -12.29 -3.47 3.42
N VAL A 92 -13.05 -3.14 4.48
CA VAL A 92 -13.00 -3.88 5.75
C VAL A 92 -13.40 -5.34 5.55
N TRP A 93 -14.45 -5.59 4.77
CA TRP A 93 -14.94 -6.94 4.51
C TRP A 93 -13.91 -7.76 3.73
N ALA A 94 -13.38 -7.25 2.62
CA ALA A 94 -12.37 -7.92 1.82
C ALA A 94 -11.10 -8.21 2.63
N GLY A 95 -10.64 -7.23 3.43
CA GLY A 95 -9.52 -7.42 4.34
C GLY A 95 -9.79 -8.49 5.40
N SER A 96 -10.99 -8.51 5.98
CA SER A 96 -11.40 -9.52 6.98
C SER A 96 -11.49 -10.92 6.39
N VAL A 97 -12.00 -11.06 5.16
CA VAL A 97 -11.97 -12.33 4.41
C VAL A 97 -10.53 -12.78 4.20
N GLY A 98 -9.63 -11.89 3.76
CA GLY A 98 -8.21 -12.20 3.60
C GLY A 98 -7.54 -12.64 4.92
N LEU A 99 -7.88 -12.02 6.05
CA LEU A 99 -7.38 -12.44 7.37
C LEU A 99 -7.96 -13.80 7.80
N ALA A 100 -9.24 -14.07 7.52
CA ALA A 100 -9.83 -15.37 7.77
C ALA A 100 -9.15 -16.46 6.92
N MET A 101 -8.85 -16.19 5.65
CA MET A 101 -8.07 -17.07 4.80
C MET A 101 -6.69 -17.35 5.39
N TYR A 102 -5.99 -16.32 5.88
CA TYR A 102 -4.67 -16.46 6.47
C TYR A 102 -4.67 -17.26 7.78
N TYR A 103 -5.45 -16.81 8.78
CA TYR A 103 -5.39 -17.38 10.13
C TYR A 103 -6.22 -18.65 10.29
N TYR A 104 -7.46 -18.66 9.79
CA TYR A 104 -8.35 -19.80 9.99
C TYR A 104 -8.09 -20.89 8.95
N PHE A 105 -8.24 -20.59 7.66
CA PHE A 105 -8.02 -21.62 6.65
C PHE A 105 -6.54 -21.98 6.50
N GLY A 106 -5.65 -20.99 6.47
CA GLY A 106 -4.21 -21.20 6.34
C GLY A 106 -3.61 -21.94 7.54
N PHE A 107 -3.58 -21.30 8.71
CA PHE A 107 -2.93 -21.89 9.89
C PHE A 107 -3.79 -22.94 10.61
N GLN A 108 -5.07 -22.66 10.89
CA GLN A 108 -5.88 -23.56 11.71
C GLN A 108 -6.32 -24.83 10.95
N LEU A 109 -6.64 -24.72 9.66
CA LEU A 109 -7.04 -25.87 8.82
C LEU A 109 -5.88 -26.44 7.98
N GLY A 110 -4.69 -25.82 8.01
CA GLY A 110 -3.49 -26.35 7.38
C GLY A 110 -3.37 -26.12 5.87
N HIS A 111 -4.09 -25.13 5.31
CA HIS A 111 -3.91 -24.73 3.92
C HIS A 111 -2.63 -23.89 3.75
N GLU A 112 -1.48 -24.57 3.73
CA GLU A 112 -0.14 -23.97 3.70
C GLU A 112 0.04 -22.82 2.67
N PRO A 113 -0.46 -22.91 1.42
CA PRO A 113 -0.31 -21.84 0.43
C PRO A 113 -0.91 -20.48 0.83
N TRP A 114 -1.78 -20.45 1.85
CA TRP A 114 -2.44 -19.24 2.35
C TRP A 114 -1.72 -18.64 3.57
N THR A 115 -0.69 -19.31 4.09
CA THR A 115 0.08 -18.87 5.27
C THR A 115 1.24 -17.94 4.93
N HIS A 116 1.49 -17.69 3.65
CA HIS A 116 2.60 -16.84 3.22
C HIS A 116 2.34 -15.34 3.52
N HIS A 117 3.38 -14.62 3.91
CA HIS A 117 3.33 -13.21 4.32
C HIS A 117 2.70 -12.25 3.28
N HIS A 118 2.73 -12.58 1.99
CA HIS A 118 2.10 -11.77 0.95
C HIS A 118 0.57 -11.77 1.01
N VAL A 119 -0.03 -12.86 1.53
CA VAL A 119 -1.47 -12.97 1.80
C VAL A 119 -1.87 -11.98 2.89
N TYR A 120 -1.10 -11.96 3.98
CA TYR A 120 -1.28 -11.04 5.08
C TYR A 120 -1.16 -9.57 4.64
N LEU A 121 -0.14 -9.24 3.85
CA LEU A 121 0.03 -7.86 3.34
C LEU A 121 -1.17 -7.40 2.51
N LEU A 122 -1.68 -8.24 1.60
CA LEU A 122 -2.83 -7.89 0.75
C LEU A 122 -4.11 -7.67 1.58
N ALA A 123 -4.34 -8.51 2.59
CA ALA A 123 -5.44 -8.35 3.53
C ALA A 123 -5.33 -7.04 4.35
N ILE A 124 -4.15 -6.76 4.91
CA ILE A 124 -3.89 -5.54 5.68
C ILE A 124 -3.99 -4.29 4.80
N ALA A 125 -3.52 -4.34 3.55
CA ALA A 125 -3.66 -3.23 2.61
C ALA A 125 -5.14 -2.88 2.34
N ALA A 126 -6.01 -3.89 2.25
CA ALA A 126 -7.46 -3.66 2.16
C ALA A 126 -8.06 -3.06 3.44
N LEU A 127 -7.60 -3.47 4.62
CA LEU A 127 -8.03 -2.82 5.86
C LEU A 127 -7.58 -1.36 5.92
N LEU A 128 -6.33 -1.07 5.53
CA LEU A 128 -5.79 0.28 5.51
C LEU A 128 -6.47 1.17 4.45
N ILE A 129 -6.87 0.64 3.30
CA ILE A 129 -7.56 1.45 2.29
C ILE A 129 -8.95 1.91 2.77
N ALA A 130 -9.59 1.19 3.71
CA ALA A 130 -10.84 1.62 4.33
C ALA A 130 -10.69 2.95 5.11
N LEU A 131 -9.48 3.26 5.58
CA LEU A 131 -9.15 4.47 6.32
C LEU A 131 -8.91 5.69 5.40
N THR A 132 -8.96 5.48 4.08
CA THR A 132 -8.78 6.54 3.07
C THR A 132 -10.13 7.03 2.52
N PRO A 133 -10.16 8.12 1.72
CA PRO A 133 -11.35 8.53 0.97
C PRO A 133 -11.55 7.72 -0.33
N CYS A 134 -11.29 6.40 -0.34
CA CYS A 134 -11.28 5.55 -1.54
C CYS A 134 -12.64 5.42 -2.29
N GLY A 135 -13.73 5.87 -1.69
CA GLY A 135 -15.07 5.96 -2.31
C GLY A 135 -15.45 7.35 -2.80
N ARG A 136 -14.53 8.33 -2.77
CA ARG A 136 -14.80 9.70 -3.26
C ARG A 136 -14.44 9.91 -4.74
N SER A 137 -13.67 9.01 -5.35
CA SER A 137 -13.36 9.00 -6.79
C SER A 137 -13.55 7.59 -7.37
N TYR A 138 -13.80 7.50 -8.69
CA TYR A 138 -13.90 6.26 -9.48
C TYR A 138 -14.71 5.11 -8.84
N SER A 139 -15.84 5.43 -8.22
CA SER A 139 -16.64 4.49 -7.42
C SER A 139 -18.13 4.71 -7.62
N LEU A 140 -18.92 3.67 -7.39
CA LEU A 140 -20.38 3.76 -7.39
C LEU A 140 -20.88 4.70 -6.29
N ASP A 141 -20.23 4.72 -5.12
CA ASP A 141 -20.53 5.67 -4.04
C ASP A 141 -20.49 7.12 -4.53
N ARG A 142 -19.43 7.47 -5.28
CA ARG A 142 -19.25 8.78 -5.90
C ARG A 142 -20.35 9.07 -6.91
N TYR A 143 -20.60 8.15 -7.84
CA TYR A 143 -21.63 8.29 -8.85
C TYR A 143 -23.00 8.59 -8.22
N LEU A 144 -23.41 7.79 -7.23
CA LEU A 144 -24.67 7.97 -6.51
C LEU A 144 -24.71 9.28 -5.71
N ALA A 145 -23.57 9.75 -5.19
CA ALA A 145 -23.49 11.03 -4.49
C ALA A 145 -23.64 12.23 -5.43
N VAL A 146 -23.03 12.17 -6.62
CA VAL A 146 -23.16 13.21 -7.66
C VAL A 146 -24.61 13.28 -8.17
N MET A 147 -25.21 12.14 -8.53
CA MET A 147 -26.61 12.10 -8.98
C MET A 147 -27.57 12.69 -7.92
N ARG A 148 -27.33 12.41 -6.64
CA ARG A 148 -28.14 12.98 -5.55
C ARG A 148 -27.96 14.49 -5.43
N ALA A 149 -26.75 15.00 -5.57
CA ALA A 149 -26.48 16.44 -5.56
C ALA A 149 -27.15 17.14 -6.75
N GLU A 150 -27.04 16.59 -7.96
CA GLU A 150 -27.67 17.12 -9.17
C GLU A 150 -29.19 17.21 -9.02
N ARG A 151 -29.84 16.14 -8.52
CA ARG A 151 -31.30 16.14 -8.25
C ARG A 151 -31.72 17.17 -7.20
N ALA A 152 -30.82 17.50 -6.28
CA ALA A 152 -31.05 18.52 -5.25
C ALA A 152 -30.66 19.94 -5.71
N GLY A 153 -30.15 20.12 -6.93
CA GLY A 153 -29.63 21.40 -7.41
C GLY A 153 -28.36 21.88 -6.67
N LEU A 154 -27.64 20.95 -6.04
CA LEU A 154 -26.41 21.23 -5.29
C LEU A 154 -25.17 20.95 -6.14
N PRO A 155 -24.03 21.62 -5.88
CA PRO A 155 -22.77 21.32 -6.55
C PRO A 155 -22.32 19.87 -6.23
N PRO A 156 -21.62 19.21 -7.17
CA PRO A 156 -21.11 17.86 -6.94
C PRO A 156 -20.13 17.86 -5.75
N PRO A 157 -20.15 16.82 -4.89
CA PRO A 157 -19.23 16.75 -3.75
C PRO A 157 -17.76 16.82 -4.19
N ALA A 158 -16.83 17.24 -3.32
CA ALA A 158 -15.41 17.28 -3.68
C ALA A 158 -14.77 15.88 -3.74
N GLU A 159 -13.86 15.67 -4.70
CA GLU A 159 -12.99 14.48 -4.80
C GLU A 159 -11.73 14.60 -3.95
N ARG A 160 -11.91 15.07 -2.72
CA ARG A 160 -10.81 15.28 -1.77
C ARG A 160 -11.13 14.61 -0.46
N GLY A 161 -10.13 14.32 0.34
CA GLY A 161 -10.34 13.90 1.73
C GLY A 161 -9.03 13.69 2.47
N ASN A 162 -9.16 13.32 3.73
CA ASN A 162 -8.04 13.14 4.64
C ASN A 162 -7.06 12.04 4.17
N LEU A 163 -5.77 12.36 4.18
CA LEU A 163 -4.69 11.50 3.68
C LEU A 163 -4.07 10.57 4.74
N TRP A 164 -4.52 10.60 6.00
CA TRP A 164 -3.94 9.81 7.09
C TRP A 164 -3.86 8.30 6.78
N GLY A 165 -4.89 7.71 6.15
CA GLY A 165 -4.88 6.30 5.77
C GLY A 165 -3.80 5.95 4.74
N LEU A 166 -3.50 6.87 3.79
CA LEU A 166 -2.39 6.69 2.84
C LEU A 166 -1.04 6.74 3.57
N ARG A 167 -0.91 7.55 4.62
CA ARG A 167 0.29 7.57 5.46
C ARG A 167 0.48 6.28 6.22
N LEU A 168 -0.59 5.66 6.71
CA LEU A 168 -0.50 4.34 7.34
C LEU A 168 -0.02 3.27 6.36
N ILE A 169 -0.47 3.32 5.09
CA ILE A 169 0.08 2.45 4.04
C ILE A 169 1.58 2.71 3.86
N VAL A 170 2.01 3.97 3.80
CA VAL A 170 3.44 4.34 3.72
C VAL A 170 4.24 3.78 4.91
N VAL A 171 3.73 3.90 6.14
CA VAL A 171 4.37 3.35 7.34
C VAL A 171 4.43 1.82 7.26
N GLN A 172 3.34 1.17 6.87
CA GLN A 172 3.28 -0.29 6.71
C GLN A 172 4.35 -0.77 5.71
N LEU A 173 4.51 -0.10 4.57
CA LEU A 173 5.54 -0.44 3.58
C LEU A 173 6.96 -0.21 4.12
N SER A 174 7.19 0.90 4.82
CA SER A 174 8.50 1.18 5.43
C SER A 174 8.88 0.15 6.50
N VAL A 175 7.94 -0.25 7.35
CA VAL A 175 8.12 -1.30 8.35
C VAL A 175 8.42 -2.64 7.68
N LEU A 176 7.68 -2.97 6.63
CA LEU A 176 7.91 -4.19 5.85
C LEU A 176 9.31 -4.22 5.26
N TYR A 177 9.73 -3.16 4.57
CA TYR A 177 11.09 -3.09 4.00
C TYR A 177 12.17 -3.18 5.08
N PHE A 178 11.97 -2.52 6.23
CA PHE A 178 12.93 -2.55 7.32
C PHE A 178 13.12 -3.98 7.85
N PHE A 179 12.03 -4.67 8.20
CA PHE A 179 12.12 -6.03 8.73
C PHE A 179 12.56 -7.04 7.67
N ALA A 180 12.22 -6.82 6.39
CA ALA A 180 12.72 -7.63 5.29
C ALA A 180 14.25 -7.50 5.11
N ALA A 181 14.78 -6.28 5.23
CA ALA A 181 16.23 -6.02 5.18
C ALA A 181 16.94 -6.58 6.42
N PHE A 182 16.33 -6.41 7.59
CA PHE A 182 16.86 -6.88 8.86
C PHE A 182 17.01 -8.41 8.89
N ASP A 183 15.97 -9.15 8.47
CA ASP A 183 16.02 -10.61 8.36
C ASP A 183 17.14 -11.08 7.42
N LYS A 184 17.33 -10.36 6.31
CA LYS A 184 18.38 -10.63 5.31
C LYS A 184 19.77 -10.11 5.70
N SER A 185 19.92 -9.44 6.85
CA SER A 185 21.22 -8.95 7.32
C SER A 185 22.04 -10.05 8.04
N SER A 186 21.52 -11.27 8.10
CA SER A 186 22.25 -12.42 8.63
C SER A 186 23.40 -12.84 7.69
N TYR A 187 24.46 -13.43 8.26
CA TYR A 187 25.58 -13.96 7.49
C TYR A 187 25.14 -14.99 6.44
N ALA A 188 24.13 -15.80 6.75
CA ALA A 188 23.59 -16.81 5.85
C ALA A 188 23.02 -16.23 4.54
N PHE A 189 22.51 -15.00 4.58
CA PHE A 189 22.03 -14.30 3.40
C PHE A 189 23.15 -13.47 2.76
N LEU A 190 23.88 -12.67 3.53
CA LEU A 190 24.94 -11.78 3.02
C LEU A 190 26.13 -12.52 2.39
N SER A 191 26.37 -13.77 2.75
CA SER A 191 27.39 -14.62 2.13
C SER A 191 27.04 -15.05 0.69
N GLY A 192 25.85 -14.71 0.17
CA GLY A 192 25.38 -15.16 -1.14
C GLY A 192 24.70 -16.53 -1.12
N ALA A 193 24.90 -17.34 -0.07
CA ALA A 193 24.45 -18.73 -0.03
C ALA A 193 22.95 -18.90 -0.27
N ARG A 194 22.10 -18.00 0.24
CA ARG A 194 20.65 -18.04 -0.04
C ARG A 194 20.30 -17.70 -1.47
N ILE A 195 20.98 -16.73 -2.08
CA ILE A 195 20.77 -16.39 -3.49
C ILE A 195 21.22 -17.54 -4.40
N GLU A 196 22.35 -18.17 -4.09
CA GLU A 196 22.82 -19.38 -4.79
C GLU A 196 21.80 -20.50 -4.69
N GLN A 197 21.31 -20.79 -3.49
CA GLN A 197 20.31 -21.84 -3.28
C GLN A 197 19.03 -21.57 -4.08
N ILE A 198 18.53 -20.33 -4.07
CA ILE A 198 17.36 -19.94 -4.86
C ILE A 198 17.62 -20.15 -6.35
N PHE A 199 18.79 -19.72 -6.84
CA PHE A 199 19.15 -19.87 -8.25
C PHE A 199 19.24 -21.34 -8.68
N LEU A 200 19.92 -22.18 -7.89
CA LEU A 200 20.01 -23.61 -8.14
C LEU A 200 18.63 -24.26 -8.11
N TRP A 201 17.80 -23.93 -7.11
CA TRP A 201 16.47 -24.51 -6.96
C TRP A 201 15.54 -24.23 -8.15
N TYR A 202 15.53 -23.00 -8.67
CA TYR A 202 14.59 -22.61 -9.71
C TYR A 202 15.14 -22.74 -11.15
N TYR A 203 16.46 -22.72 -11.36
CA TYR A 203 17.02 -22.54 -12.70
C TYR A 203 18.09 -23.55 -13.12
N ALA A 204 18.97 -23.96 -12.22
CA ALA A 204 20.17 -24.73 -12.60
C ALA A 204 20.19 -26.16 -12.06
N GLY A 205 19.32 -26.51 -11.12
CA GLY A 205 19.28 -27.84 -10.51
C GLY A 205 20.60 -28.18 -9.83
N SER A 206 21.22 -29.29 -10.24
CA SER A 206 22.51 -29.76 -9.73
C SER A 206 23.73 -29.06 -10.37
N ASP A 207 23.54 -28.33 -11.46
CA ASP A 207 24.66 -27.78 -12.23
C ASP A 207 25.08 -26.44 -11.63
N TYR A 208 26.20 -26.44 -10.89
CA TYR A 208 26.73 -25.25 -10.24
C TYR A 208 27.59 -24.42 -11.22
N PRO A 209 27.15 -23.22 -11.64
CA PRO A 209 27.91 -22.41 -12.58
C PRO A 209 29.14 -21.78 -11.91
N ALA A 210 30.26 -21.81 -12.62
CA ALA A 210 31.50 -21.17 -12.16
C ALA A 210 31.28 -19.65 -11.97
N GLY A 211 31.71 -19.13 -10.81
CA GLY A 211 31.63 -17.70 -10.48
C GLY A 211 30.29 -17.24 -9.88
N LEU A 212 29.30 -18.13 -9.72
CA LEU A 212 28.00 -17.79 -9.14
C LEU A 212 28.14 -17.18 -7.73
N ALA A 213 29.04 -17.70 -6.89
CA ALA A 213 29.22 -17.24 -5.52
C ALA A 213 29.50 -15.74 -5.40
N TRP A 214 30.43 -15.22 -6.20
CA TRP A 214 30.78 -13.79 -6.16
C TRP A 214 29.61 -12.91 -6.59
N ILE A 215 28.88 -13.32 -7.64
CA ILE A 215 27.68 -12.61 -8.09
C ILE A 215 26.60 -12.65 -7.01
N ALA A 216 26.38 -13.80 -6.38
CA ALA A 216 25.39 -14.00 -5.33
C ALA A 216 25.69 -13.14 -4.09
N ILE A 217 26.95 -12.98 -3.69
CA ILE A 217 27.37 -12.07 -2.62
C ILE A 217 27.01 -10.62 -2.97
N ILE A 218 27.39 -10.15 -4.17
CA ILE A 218 27.12 -8.79 -4.63
C ILE A 218 25.60 -8.52 -4.64
N VAL A 219 24.83 -9.44 -5.21
CA VAL A 219 23.36 -9.34 -5.25
C VAL A 219 22.79 -9.32 -3.84
N SER A 220 23.25 -10.18 -2.93
CA SER A 220 22.74 -10.23 -1.56
C SER A 220 22.96 -8.91 -0.81
N VAL A 221 24.17 -8.36 -0.89
CA VAL A 221 24.49 -7.06 -0.29
C VAL A 221 23.67 -5.94 -0.94
N ALA A 222 23.52 -5.96 -2.27
CA ALA A 222 22.75 -4.95 -2.99
C ALA A 222 21.26 -4.99 -2.62
N VAL A 223 20.67 -6.18 -2.46
CA VAL A 223 19.27 -6.35 -2.03
C VAL A 223 19.07 -5.78 -0.63
N VAL A 224 19.92 -6.14 0.34
CA VAL A 224 19.81 -5.63 1.72
C VAL A 224 19.99 -4.12 1.78
N ALA A 225 21.01 -3.59 1.09
CA ALA A 225 21.26 -2.15 1.02
C ALA A 225 20.08 -1.40 0.37
N LEU A 226 19.51 -1.96 -0.71
CA LEU A 226 18.35 -1.38 -1.36
C LEU A 226 17.13 -1.41 -0.42
N GLU A 227 16.81 -2.53 0.22
CA GLU A 227 15.66 -2.62 1.13
C GLU A 227 15.77 -1.64 2.29
N TYR A 228 16.95 -1.45 2.91
CA TYR A 228 17.15 -0.39 3.91
C TYR A 228 16.98 1.02 3.31
N CYS A 229 17.53 1.27 2.12
CA CYS A 229 17.32 2.53 1.42
C CYS A 229 15.83 2.80 1.14
N LEU A 230 15.06 1.76 0.77
CA LEU A 230 13.62 1.86 0.55
C LEU A 230 12.88 2.13 1.87
N ALA A 231 13.18 1.39 2.93
CA ALA A 231 12.55 1.53 4.24
C ALA A 231 12.62 2.97 4.78
N PHE A 232 13.82 3.55 4.76
CA PHE A 232 14.08 4.87 5.31
C PHE A 232 13.96 5.99 4.28
N GLY A 233 14.25 5.73 3.01
CA GLY A 233 14.36 6.77 1.99
C GLY A 233 13.07 7.06 1.21
N LEU A 234 12.20 6.07 0.95
CA LEU A 234 10.95 6.30 0.20
C LEU A 234 9.98 7.30 0.85
N PRO A 235 9.80 7.31 2.19
CA PRO A 235 8.89 8.27 2.83
C PRO A 235 9.24 9.73 2.52
N PHE A 236 10.53 10.07 2.37
CA PHE A 236 10.98 11.43 2.16
C PHE A 236 11.02 11.82 0.68
N ARG A 237 10.37 12.94 0.32
CA ARG A 237 10.23 13.41 -1.07
C ARG A 237 11.56 13.54 -1.82
N ARG A 238 12.63 13.98 -1.13
CA ARG A 238 13.95 14.25 -1.72
C ARG A 238 14.66 12.97 -2.18
N SER A 239 14.63 11.92 -1.37
CA SER A 239 15.23 10.61 -1.68
C SER A 239 14.34 9.76 -2.56
N ARG A 240 13.01 9.86 -2.39
CA ARG A 240 12.01 9.08 -3.13
C ARG A 240 12.23 9.07 -4.65
N ARG A 241 12.54 10.22 -5.26
CA ARG A 241 12.75 10.32 -6.71
C ARG A 241 13.87 9.41 -7.23
N TYR A 242 14.84 9.09 -6.39
CA TYR A 242 15.95 8.19 -6.73
C TYR A 242 15.66 6.73 -6.41
N LEU A 243 14.67 6.45 -5.57
CA LEU A 243 14.38 5.13 -5.03
C LEU A 243 13.16 4.46 -5.66
N ILE A 244 12.24 5.22 -6.26
CA ILE A 244 11.07 4.64 -6.95
C ILE A 244 11.50 3.69 -8.06
N LEU A 245 12.38 4.13 -8.97
CA LEU A 245 12.79 3.30 -10.11
C LEU A 245 13.56 2.05 -9.68
N PRO A 246 14.59 2.12 -8.82
CA PRO A 246 15.23 0.93 -8.27
C PRO A 246 14.28 0.01 -7.53
N GLY A 247 13.35 0.56 -6.73
CA GLY A 247 12.36 -0.24 -6.00
C GLY A 247 11.37 -0.96 -6.92
N LEU A 248 10.86 -0.28 -7.96
CA LEU A 248 9.99 -0.90 -8.96
C LEU A 248 10.74 -1.95 -9.79
N ALA A 249 11.99 -1.66 -10.18
CA ALA A 249 12.83 -2.61 -10.89
C ALA A 249 13.12 -3.85 -10.04
N PHE A 250 13.41 -3.68 -8.76
CA PHE A 250 13.57 -4.77 -7.80
C PHE A 250 12.34 -5.66 -7.72
N HIS A 251 11.14 -5.07 -7.59
CA HIS A 251 9.89 -5.83 -7.59
C HIS A 251 9.61 -6.50 -8.93
N ALA A 252 9.92 -5.86 -10.06
CA ALA A 252 9.77 -6.46 -11.38
C ALA A 252 10.71 -7.67 -11.58
N ILE A 253 11.96 -7.56 -11.11
CA ILE A 253 12.91 -8.68 -11.13
C ILE A 253 12.35 -9.83 -10.30
N ILE A 254 11.96 -9.59 -9.04
CA ILE A 254 11.37 -10.62 -8.18
C ILE A 254 10.12 -11.24 -8.82
N TYR A 255 9.24 -10.43 -9.41
CA TYR A 255 8.03 -10.91 -10.08
C TYR A 255 8.33 -11.89 -11.22
N LEU A 256 9.41 -11.63 -11.98
CA LEU A 256 9.81 -12.45 -13.12
C LEU A 256 10.65 -13.66 -12.69
N THR A 257 11.42 -13.54 -11.62
CA THR A 257 12.40 -14.55 -11.24
C THR A 257 11.95 -15.46 -10.09
N LEU A 258 10.98 -15.04 -9.29
CA LEU A 258 10.50 -15.80 -8.14
C LEU A 258 8.98 -15.96 -8.23
N PRO A 259 8.42 -17.11 -7.80
CA PRO A 259 6.98 -17.38 -7.84
C PRO A 259 6.21 -16.63 -6.73
N VAL A 260 6.54 -15.36 -6.49
CA VAL A 260 5.92 -14.45 -5.51
C VAL A 260 5.24 -13.27 -6.23
N TYR A 261 4.43 -13.61 -7.23
CA TYR A 261 3.82 -12.66 -8.18
C TYR A 261 3.03 -11.54 -7.49
N THR A 262 2.06 -11.92 -6.66
CA THR A 262 1.10 -10.97 -6.09
C THR A 262 1.73 -10.06 -5.03
N PHE A 263 2.81 -10.50 -4.40
CA PHE A 263 3.59 -9.66 -3.48
C PHE A 263 4.17 -8.44 -4.21
N SER A 264 4.96 -8.68 -5.25
CA SER A 264 5.61 -7.60 -6.01
C SER A 264 4.60 -6.66 -6.65
N ALA A 265 3.50 -7.19 -7.16
CA ALA A 265 2.42 -6.38 -7.72
C ALA A 265 1.71 -5.54 -6.64
N THR A 266 1.50 -6.08 -5.43
CA THR A 266 0.96 -5.32 -4.29
C THR A 266 1.91 -4.20 -3.89
N MET A 267 3.21 -4.47 -3.77
CA MET A 267 4.21 -3.47 -3.41
C MET A 267 4.25 -2.33 -4.45
N ALA A 268 4.27 -2.68 -5.74
CA ALA A 268 4.24 -1.71 -6.83
C ALA A 268 2.96 -0.86 -6.84
N LEU A 269 1.79 -1.46 -6.59
CA LEU A 269 0.52 -0.74 -6.48
C LEU A 269 0.55 0.26 -5.31
N LEU A 270 1.00 -0.19 -4.13
CA LEU A 270 1.01 0.63 -2.93
C LEU A 270 2.03 1.78 -3.01
N TYR A 271 2.95 1.79 -3.98
CA TYR A 271 3.78 2.96 -4.24
C TYR A 271 2.99 4.22 -4.59
N LEU A 272 1.76 4.06 -5.09
CA LEU A 272 0.84 5.20 -5.28
C LEU A 272 0.62 6.00 -3.99
N ALA A 273 0.71 5.37 -2.82
CA ALA A 273 0.59 6.04 -1.53
C ALA A 273 1.80 6.93 -1.19
N TYR A 274 2.97 6.68 -1.78
CA TYR A 274 4.11 7.58 -1.61
C TYR A 274 3.88 8.90 -2.35
N PHE A 275 3.29 8.89 -3.54
CA PHE A 275 3.14 10.11 -4.34
C PHE A 275 2.21 11.14 -3.68
N ASP A 276 2.50 12.41 -3.96
CA ASP A 276 1.62 13.50 -3.55
C ASP A 276 0.28 13.34 -4.29
N ALA A 277 -0.82 13.23 -3.53
CA ALA A 277 -2.13 12.92 -4.08
C ALA A 277 -2.58 13.96 -5.13
N ASP A 278 -2.24 15.23 -4.94
CA ASP A 278 -2.58 16.30 -5.88
C ASP A 278 -1.66 16.29 -7.11
N ALA A 279 -0.43 15.77 -6.99
CA ALA A 279 0.42 15.54 -8.16
C ALA A 279 -0.12 14.40 -9.04
N VAL A 280 -0.63 13.31 -8.43
CA VAL A 280 -1.29 12.22 -9.15
C VAL A 280 -2.54 12.74 -9.86
N ASP A 281 -3.34 13.54 -9.17
CA ASP A 281 -4.53 14.20 -9.72
C ASP A 281 -4.22 15.01 -10.99
N LYS A 282 -3.17 15.84 -10.97
CA LYS A 282 -2.73 16.63 -12.12
C LYS A 282 -2.34 15.78 -13.31
N VAL A 283 -1.63 14.67 -13.08
CA VAL A 283 -1.24 13.74 -14.16
C VAL A 283 -2.48 13.10 -14.78
N ILE A 284 -3.41 12.63 -13.94
CA ILE A 284 -4.67 12.06 -14.41
C ILE A 284 -5.48 13.09 -15.20
N ALA A 285 -5.65 14.31 -14.69
CA ALA A 285 -6.39 15.37 -15.38
C ALA A 285 -5.76 15.74 -16.73
N ARG A 286 -4.42 15.63 -16.86
CA ARG A 286 -3.73 15.78 -18.14
C ARG A 286 -4.04 14.64 -19.10
N LEU A 287 -4.08 13.39 -18.61
CA LEU A 287 -4.42 12.22 -19.41
C LEU A 287 -5.89 12.22 -19.86
N GLU A 288 -6.79 12.74 -19.02
CA GLU A 288 -8.21 12.93 -19.31
C GLU A 288 -8.48 14.13 -20.26
N GLY A 289 -7.44 14.89 -20.65
CA GLY A 289 -7.57 16.06 -21.53
C GLY A 289 -8.13 17.32 -20.86
N ILE A 290 -8.40 17.28 -19.55
CA ILE A 290 -8.99 18.39 -18.78
C ILE A 290 -7.98 19.52 -18.54
N GLY A 291 -6.68 19.20 -18.50
CA GLY A 291 -5.60 20.14 -18.18
C GLY A 291 -5.34 21.28 -19.18
N MET A 292 -5.84 21.20 -20.42
CA MET A 292 -5.65 22.26 -21.44
C MET A 292 -6.81 23.28 -21.50
N ALA A 293 -7.97 22.95 -20.92
CA ALA A 293 -9.16 23.81 -21.03
C ALA A 293 -9.13 25.01 -20.06
N ARG A 294 -8.37 24.91 -18.95
CA ARG A 294 -8.34 25.97 -17.93
C ARG A 294 -7.50 27.19 -18.33
N THR A 295 -6.49 27.02 -19.18
CA THR A 295 -5.65 28.12 -19.66
C THR A 295 -6.30 28.96 -20.76
N ALA A 296 -7.33 28.44 -21.44
CA ALA A 296 -8.03 29.19 -22.49
C ALA A 296 -9.13 30.14 -21.98
N GLY A 297 -9.51 30.04 -20.69
CA GLY A 297 -10.60 30.82 -20.09
C GLY A 297 -10.17 32.00 -19.22
N GLU A 298 -8.87 32.13 -18.90
CA GLU A 298 -8.34 33.21 -18.04
C GLU A 298 -7.65 34.34 -18.83
N GLU A 299 -7.51 34.24 -20.16
CA GLU A 299 -6.97 35.31 -21.01
C GLU A 299 -8.05 36.24 -21.62
N ILE A 300 -9.32 36.10 -21.22
CA ILE A 300 -10.41 36.99 -21.64
C ILE A 300 -11.20 37.47 -20.41
N SER A 301 -10.56 38.25 -19.54
CA SER A 301 -11.24 39.24 -18.70
C SER A 301 -10.30 40.38 -18.32
#